data_AF-R7T687-F1
#
_entry.id   AF-R7T687-F1
#
_cell.length_a   1.000
_cell.length_b   1.000
_cell.length_c   1.000
_cell.angle_alpha   90.00
_cell.angle_beta   90.00
_cell.angle_gamma   90.00
#
_symmetry.space_group_name_H-M   'P 1'
#
loop_
_entity.id
_entity.type
_entity.pdbx_description
1 polymer ?
#
loop_
_entity_poly.entity_id
_entity_poly.type
_entity_poly.pdbx_seq_one_letter_code
_entity_poly.pdbx_strand_id
1 'polypeptide(L)'
;MRNVEADMVATAFTETFLRSQVMDFTSLCVFSDYKAFSYKKPSFRRANLAAFILPFDRIVWLCGVIVVCFVSCLFCWNGNRDSIFKSKLESCWFTIGAALQQGSPLSPGSCSGRVLAASLWCTMVTLAAVYSGNLTACLAVSNLNTPFTTFADLTQQNEYQMGMIGGSVNESLFGEGELEPYRTIGRRIYAAEATDPSVLSRDVAAHLKR
;
A
#
# COMPACT_ATOMS: atom_id res chain seq x y z
N MET A 1 -18.93 16.04 41.52
CA MET A 1 -20.26 16.68 41.37
C MET A 1 -20.34 17.98 42.17
N ARG A 2 -19.70 19.04 41.67
CA ARG A 2 -19.46 20.26 42.47
C ARG A 2 -20.73 21.04 42.83
N ASN A 3 -21.80 20.87 42.06
CA ASN A 3 -23.09 21.55 42.28
C ASN A 3 -24.20 20.61 42.79
N VAL A 4 -23.89 19.35 43.12
CA VAL A 4 -24.86 18.34 43.62
C VAL A 4 -26.07 18.13 42.68
N GLU A 5 -25.90 18.35 41.37
CA GLU A 5 -26.98 18.16 40.38
C GLU A 5 -27.19 16.68 40.01
N ALA A 6 -26.24 15.81 40.32
CA ALA A 6 -26.28 14.37 40.09
C ALA A 6 -25.45 13.64 41.16
N ASP A 7 -25.84 12.42 41.51
CA ASP A 7 -25.17 11.58 42.53
C ASP A 7 -24.18 10.57 41.93
N MET A 8 -24.45 10.08 40.72
CA MET A 8 -23.59 9.15 39.98
C MET A 8 -23.61 9.48 38.49
N VAL A 9 -22.50 9.25 37.79
CA VAL A 9 -22.39 9.47 36.34
C VAL A 9 -21.77 8.23 35.70
N ALA A 10 -22.51 7.61 34.77
CA ALA A 10 -22.06 6.46 34.00
C ALA A 10 -21.82 6.88 32.54
N THR A 11 -20.59 7.26 32.21
CA THR A 11 -20.17 7.57 30.84
C THR A 11 -18.68 7.29 30.66
N ALA A 12 -18.18 7.34 29.42
CA ALA A 12 -16.78 7.21 29.08
C ALA A 12 -15.99 8.47 29.52
N PHE A 13 -15.75 8.59 30.83
CA PHE A 13 -14.92 9.64 31.41
C PHE A 13 -13.47 9.18 31.55
N THR A 14 -12.53 10.00 31.10
CA THR A 14 -11.12 9.83 31.42
C THR A 14 -10.84 10.39 32.82
N GLU A 15 -10.24 9.57 33.67
CA GLU A 15 -9.71 9.98 34.97
C GLU A 15 -8.51 10.91 34.77
N THR A 16 -8.55 12.08 35.39
CA THR A 16 -7.45 13.04 35.38
C THR A 16 -7.20 13.54 36.79
N PHE A 17 -5.97 13.99 37.06
CA PHE A 17 -5.58 14.50 38.38
C PHE A 17 -6.53 15.59 38.89
N LEU A 18 -6.86 16.57 38.05
CA LEU A 18 -7.77 17.67 38.43
C LEU A 18 -9.20 17.20 38.71
N ARG A 19 -9.65 16.11 38.08
CA ARG A 19 -10.99 15.54 38.31
C ARG A 19 -11.02 14.69 39.58
N SER A 20 -9.97 13.94 39.85
CA SER A 20 -9.85 13.12 41.08
C SER A 20 -9.88 13.99 42.35
N GLN A 21 -9.46 15.26 42.28
CA GLN A 21 -9.57 16.20 43.41
C GLN A 21 -11.02 16.57 43.78
N VAL A 22 -11.99 16.39 42.88
CA VAL A 22 -13.38 16.85 43.06
C VAL A 22 -14.43 15.74 42.94
N MET A 23 -14.01 14.51 42.64
CA MET A 23 -14.84 13.32 42.58
C MET A 23 -13.99 12.04 42.66
N ASP A 24 -14.56 10.99 43.25
CA ASP A 24 -13.94 9.67 43.30
C ASP A 24 -14.28 8.84 42.05
N PHE A 25 -13.33 8.00 41.64
CA PHE A 25 -13.48 7.06 40.51
C PHE A 25 -13.49 5.62 41.01
N THR A 26 -14.36 4.80 40.44
CA THR A 26 -14.32 3.35 40.66
C THR A 26 -13.09 2.77 39.95
N SER A 27 -12.42 1.79 40.58
CA SER A 27 -11.30 1.10 39.94
C SER A 27 -11.73 0.43 38.64
N LEU A 28 -11.16 0.85 37.52
CA LEU A 28 -11.40 0.24 36.21
C LEU A 28 -10.61 -1.07 36.11
N CYS A 29 -11.27 -2.18 35.76
CA CYS A 29 -10.60 -3.46 35.51
C CYS A 29 -9.77 -3.46 34.21
N VAL A 30 -9.91 -2.43 33.36
CA VAL A 30 -9.20 -2.29 32.08
C VAL A 30 -8.61 -0.90 31.99
N PHE A 31 -7.30 -0.80 32.20
CA PHE A 31 -6.52 0.40 31.90
C PHE A 31 -6.09 0.32 30.44
N SER A 32 -6.64 1.18 29.58
CA SER A 32 -6.18 1.30 28.21
C SER A 32 -6.05 2.76 27.85
N ASP A 33 -4.82 3.27 27.95
CA ASP A 33 -4.49 4.69 27.77
C ASP A 33 -3.98 4.95 26.35
N TYR A 34 -4.68 4.42 25.35
CA TYR A 34 -4.30 4.59 23.95
C TYR A 34 -4.89 5.90 23.41
N LYS A 35 -4.01 6.81 23.00
CA LYS A 35 -4.35 7.98 22.19
C LYS A 35 -3.99 7.65 20.75
N ALA A 36 -4.96 7.71 19.86
CA ALA A 36 -4.77 7.44 18.45
C ALA A 36 -5.36 8.58 17.62
N PHE A 37 -4.70 8.88 16.50
CA PHE A 37 -5.27 9.77 15.49
C PHE A 37 -6.05 8.95 14.47
N SER A 38 -7.24 9.43 14.17
CA SER A 38 -8.06 8.90 13.08
C SER A 38 -7.89 9.79 11.85
N TYR A 39 -7.69 9.19 10.70
CA TYR A 39 -7.61 9.89 9.42
C TYR A 39 -8.41 9.15 8.37
N LYS A 40 -8.81 9.89 7.32
CA LYS A 40 -9.58 9.33 6.22
C LYS A 40 -8.78 8.23 5.53
N LYS A 41 -9.37 7.03 5.43
CA LYS A 41 -8.78 5.92 4.68
C LYS A 41 -8.51 6.42 3.24
N PRO A 42 -7.28 6.30 2.73
CA PRO A 42 -6.99 6.75 1.38
C PRO A 42 -7.92 6.02 0.41
N SER A 43 -8.56 6.77 -0.48
CA SER A 43 -9.39 6.19 -1.53
C SER A 43 -8.50 5.32 -2.42
N PHE A 44 -9.03 4.15 -2.81
CA PHE A 44 -8.31 3.19 -3.63
C PHE A 44 -7.78 3.88 -4.89
N ARG A 45 -6.45 3.90 -5.07
CA ARG A 45 -5.82 4.50 -6.25
C ARG A 45 -6.31 3.73 -7.49
N ARG A 46 -6.72 4.44 -8.55
CA ARG A 46 -7.10 3.82 -9.84
C ARG A 46 -6.01 2.82 -10.24
N ALA A 47 -6.41 1.68 -10.79
CA ALA A 47 -5.48 0.68 -11.30
C ALA A 47 -4.53 1.35 -12.31
N ASN A 48 -3.28 1.56 -11.89
CA ASN A 48 -2.25 2.02 -12.79
C ASN A 48 -1.95 0.86 -13.75
N LEU A 49 -2.02 1.08 -15.06
CA LEU A 49 -1.66 0.03 -16.05
C LEU A 49 -0.20 -0.42 -15.89
N ALA A 50 0.67 0.44 -15.36
CA ALA A 50 2.03 0.09 -14.98
C ALA A 50 2.09 -0.99 -13.88
N ALA A 51 1.00 -1.24 -13.15
CA ALA A 51 0.93 -2.30 -12.15
C ALA A 51 1.04 -3.71 -12.75
N PHE A 52 0.79 -3.87 -14.05
CA PHE A 52 1.02 -5.14 -14.74
C PHE A 52 2.51 -5.38 -15.04
N ILE A 53 3.36 -4.37 -15.01
CA ILE A 53 4.83 -4.54 -15.21
C ILE A 53 5.55 -4.76 -13.88
N LEU A 54 4.99 -4.28 -12.77
CA LEU A 54 5.51 -4.44 -11.41
C LEU A 54 5.84 -5.87 -10.93
N PRO A 55 5.14 -6.95 -11.37
CA PRO A 55 5.41 -8.29 -10.85
C PRO A 55 6.82 -8.82 -11.15
N PHE A 56 7.49 -8.24 -12.14
CA PHE A 56 8.86 -8.55 -12.51
C PHE A 56 9.73 -7.29 -12.54
N ASP A 57 10.93 -7.43 -11.97
CA ASP A 57 11.95 -6.39 -12.09
C ASP A 57 12.43 -6.27 -13.54
N ARG A 58 12.92 -5.08 -13.90
CA ARG A 58 13.43 -4.74 -15.23
C ARG A 58 14.49 -5.72 -15.72
N ILE A 59 15.31 -6.25 -14.82
CA ILE A 59 16.34 -7.24 -15.14
C ILE A 59 15.73 -8.54 -15.65
N VAL A 60 14.62 -9.00 -15.05
CA VAL A 60 13.93 -10.23 -15.46
C VAL A 60 13.29 -10.05 -16.84
N TRP A 61 12.68 -8.89 -17.10
CA TRP A 61 12.16 -8.55 -18.42
C TRP A 61 13.26 -8.55 -19.50
N LEU A 62 14.39 -7.91 -19.21
CA LEU A 62 15.54 -7.90 -20.13
C LEU A 62 16.06 -9.32 -20.38
N CYS A 63 16.19 -10.14 -19.33
CA CYS A 63 16.60 -11.54 -19.46
C CYS A 63 15.64 -12.33 -20.36
N GLY A 64 14.33 -12.19 -20.16
CA GLY A 64 13.31 -12.84 -21.00
C GLY A 64 13.44 -12.46 -22.47
N VAL A 65 13.59 -11.16 -22.78
CA VAL A 65 13.80 -10.68 -24.15
C VAL A 65 15.10 -11.24 -24.74
N ILE A 66 16.20 -11.23 -23.98
CA ILE A 66 17.49 -11.76 -24.44
C ILE A 66 17.39 -13.24 -24.77
N VAL A 67 16.73 -14.04 -23.93
CA VAL A 67 16.55 -15.48 -24.17
C VAL A 67 15.74 -15.72 -25.45
N VAL A 68 14.62 -15.01 -25.64
CA VAL A 68 13.81 -15.13 -26.87
C VAL A 68 14.62 -14.71 -28.09
N CYS A 69 15.32 -13.59 -28.03
CA CYS A 69 16.17 -13.11 -29.14
C CYS A 69 17.30 -14.09 -29.46
N PHE A 70 17.93 -14.67 -28.44
CA PHE A 70 19.01 -15.64 -28.60
C PHE A 70 18.50 -16.92 -29.28
N VAL A 71 17.38 -17.48 -28.81
CA VAL A 71 16.78 -18.67 -29.43
C VAL A 71 16.30 -18.38 -30.85
N SER A 72 15.69 -17.21 -31.08
CA SER A 72 15.31 -16.76 -32.44
C SER A 72 16.53 -16.67 -33.36
N CYS A 73 17.65 -16.15 -32.89
CA CYS A 73 18.90 -16.11 -33.67
C CYS A 73 19.41 -17.51 -33.99
N LEU A 74 19.36 -18.45 -33.04
CA LEU A 74 19.75 -19.84 -33.27
C LEU A 74 18.86 -20.52 -34.32
N PHE A 75 17.55 -20.31 -34.29
CA PHE A 75 16.64 -20.82 -35.32
C PHE A 75 16.85 -20.14 -36.67
N CYS A 76 17.10 -18.83 -36.72
CA CYS A 76 17.43 -18.12 -37.96
C CYS A 76 18.77 -18.57 -38.58
N TRP A 77 19.74 -18.94 -37.74
CA TRP A 77 21.03 -19.45 -38.19
C TRP A 77 20.94 -20.89 -38.70
N ASN A 78 20.25 -21.76 -37.96
CA ASN A 78 20.10 -23.18 -38.31
C ASN A 78 18.98 -23.44 -39.34
N GLY A 79 18.07 -22.48 -39.56
CA GLY A 79 16.93 -22.61 -40.47
C GLY A 79 17.30 -22.81 -41.94
N ASN A 80 18.53 -22.51 -42.34
CA ASN A 80 19.01 -22.80 -43.70
C ASN A 80 19.18 -24.32 -43.96
N ARG A 81 19.05 -25.16 -42.93
CA ARG A 81 19.14 -26.63 -43.03
C ARG A 81 17.79 -27.34 -43.03
N ASP A 82 16.72 -26.68 -42.58
CA ASP A 82 15.38 -27.27 -42.46
C ASP A 82 14.43 -26.63 -43.49
N SER A 83 13.91 -27.41 -44.45
CA SER A 83 13.02 -26.91 -45.53
C SER A 83 11.63 -26.47 -45.06
N ILE A 84 11.36 -26.47 -43.75
CA ILE A 84 10.06 -26.19 -43.14
C ILE A 84 9.86 -24.68 -42.94
N PHE A 85 10.92 -23.94 -42.63
CA PHE A 85 10.87 -22.49 -42.51
C PHE A 85 11.38 -21.85 -43.81
N LYS A 86 10.48 -21.23 -44.58
CA LYS A 86 10.82 -20.64 -45.89
C LYS A 86 11.55 -19.31 -45.74
N SER A 87 11.33 -18.61 -44.62
CA SER A 87 11.96 -17.33 -44.30
C SER A 87 12.47 -17.27 -42.87
N LYS A 88 13.55 -16.51 -42.64
CA LYS A 88 14.04 -16.17 -41.29
C LYS A 88 12.96 -15.49 -40.45
N LEU A 89 12.04 -14.77 -41.09
CA LEU A 89 10.91 -14.15 -40.42
C LEU A 89 9.93 -15.20 -39.84
N GLU A 90 9.69 -16.30 -40.55
CA GLU A 90 8.84 -17.39 -40.06
C GLU A 90 9.49 -18.13 -38.88
N SER A 91 10.80 -18.28 -38.89
CA SER A 91 11.56 -18.84 -37.74
C SER A 91 11.49 -17.94 -36.50
N CYS A 92 11.60 -16.62 -36.71
CA CYS A 92 11.42 -15.64 -35.63
C CYS A 92 9.98 -15.66 -35.10
N TRP A 93 9.00 -15.69 -36.00
CA TRP A 93 7.58 -15.76 -35.65
C TRP A 93 7.22 -17.04 -34.89
N PHE A 94 7.78 -18.18 -35.29
CA PHE A 94 7.65 -19.45 -34.56
C PHE A 94 8.19 -19.33 -33.13
N THR A 95 9.37 -18.73 -32.96
CA THR A 95 10.00 -18.57 -31.63
C THR A 95 9.19 -17.62 -30.74
N ILE A 96 8.70 -16.51 -31.30
CA ILE A 96 7.80 -15.58 -30.60
C ILE A 96 6.49 -16.27 -30.22
N GLY A 97 5.89 -17.05 -31.13
CA GLY A 97 4.68 -17.83 -30.88
C GLY A 97 4.89 -18.84 -29.74
N ALA A 98 5.97 -19.62 -29.80
CA ALA A 98 6.34 -20.57 -28.76
C ALA A 98 6.56 -19.88 -27.40
N ALA A 99 7.16 -18.68 -27.39
CA ALA A 99 7.38 -17.91 -26.17
C ALA A 99 6.08 -17.33 -25.58
N LEU A 100 5.17 -16.87 -26.44
CA LEU A 100 3.84 -16.41 -26.07
C LEU A 100 2.86 -17.56 -25.78
N GLN A 101 3.34 -18.81 -25.77
CA GLN A 101 2.52 -20.02 -25.60
C GLN A 101 1.42 -20.14 -26.67
N GLN A 102 1.61 -19.49 -27.82
CA GLN A 102 0.78 -19.63 -29.00
C GLN A 102 1.26 -20.86 -29.79
N GLY A 103 0.37 -21.82 -29.98
CA GLY A 103 0.68 -22.98 -30.82
C GLY A 103 0.98 -22.54 -32.25
N SER A 104 1.96 -23.19 -32.89
CA SER A 104 2.25 -23.00 -34.32
C SER A 104 1.97 -24.30 -35.07
N PRO A 105 1.39 -24.23 -36.29
CA PRO A 105 1.24 -25.41 -37.15
C PRO A 105 2.58 -25.92 -37.70
N LEU A 106 3.64 -25.12 -37.61
CA LEU A 106 4.98 -25.45 -38.07
C LEU A 106 5.82 -25.97 -36.90
N SER A 107 6.53 -27.08 -37.09
CA SER A 107 7.40 -27.69 -36.10
C SER A 107 8.78 -27.98 -36.69
N PRO A 108 9.88 -27.77 -35.95
CA PRO A 108 11.23 -28.09 -36.43
C PRO A 108 11.36 -29.56 -36.86
N GLY A 109 12.02 -29.77 -37.99
CA GLY A 109 12.25 -31.11 -38.54
C GLY A 109 13.33 -31.85 -37.76
N SER A 110 14.41 -31.15 -37.40
CA SER A 110 15.52 -31.69 -36.63
C SER A 110 15.18 -32.00 -35.17
N CYS A 111 15.72 -33.11 -34.64
CA CYS A 111 15.62 -33.46 -33.22
C CYS A 111 16.19 -32.37 -32.31
N SER A 112 17.31 -31.73 -32.70
CA SER A 112 17.91 -30.65 -31.90
C SER A 112 17.01 -29.41 -31.81
N GLY A 113 16.34 -29.06 -32.91
CA GLY A 113 15.37 -27.95 -32.94
C GLY A 113 14.15 -28.23 -32.08
N ARG A 114 13.67 -29.47 -32.03
CA ARG A 114 12.55 -29.88 -31.17
C ARG A 114 12.90 -29.79 -29.69
N VAL A 115 14.10 -30.25 -29.28
CA VAL A 115 14.56 -30.14 -27.89
C VAL A 115 14.71 -28.67 -27.49
N LEU A 116 15.30 -27.84 -28.36
CA LEU A 116 15.42 -26.40 -28.11
C LEU A 116 14.05 -25.73 -27.96
N ALA A 117 13.11 -25.99 -28.87
CA ALA A 117 11.75 -25.47 -28.80
C ALA A 117 11.01 -25.93 -27.53
N ALA A 118 11.13 -27.20 -27.16
CA ALA A 118 10.53 -27.74 -25.94
C ALA A 118 11.11 -27.08 -24.67
N SER A 119 12.43 -26.89 -24.61
CA SER A 119 13.09 -26.22 -23.48
C SER A 119 12.67 -24.75 -23.35
N LEU A 120 12.57 -24.01 -24.46
CA LEU A 120 12.07 -22.63 -24.48
C LEU A 120 10.61 -22.59 -24.01
N TRP A 121 9.77 -23.51 -24.51
CA TRP A 121 8.37 -23.60 -24.13
C TRP A 121 8.21 -23.86 -22.62
N CYS A 122 8.91 -24.84 -22.06
CA CYS A 122 8.90 -25.12 -20.61
C CYS A 122 9.37 -23.90 -19.78
N THR A 123 10.39 -23.20 -20.25
CA THR A 123 10.91 -21.99 -19.59
C THR A 123 9.85 -20.89 -19.55
N MET A 124 9.16 -20.66 -20.66
CA MET A 124 8.15 -19.60 -20.78
C MET A 124 6.87 -19.91 -20.02
N VAL A 125 6.45 -21.19 -19.97
CA VAL A 125 5.36 -21.65 -19.10
C VAL A 125 5.70 -21.41 -17.63
N THR A 126 6.92 -21.76 -17.22
CA THR A 126 7.39 -21.54 -15.83
C THR A 126 7.41 -20.04 -15.50
N LEU A 127 7.94 -19.21 -16.41
CA LEU A 127 7.99 -17.76 -16.23
C LEU A 127 6.58 -17.16 -16.13
N ALA A 128 5.64 -17.60 -16.96
CA ALA A 128 4.25 -17.15 -16.91
C ALA A 128 3.54 -17.56 -15.61
N ALA A 129 3.83 -18.76 -15.08
CA ALA A 129 3.31 -19.21 -13.79
C ALA A 129 3.83 -18.34 -12.64
N VAL A 130 5.13 -18.04 -12.62
CA VAL A 130 5.73 -17.15 -11.61
C VAL A 130 5.19 -15.72 -11.74
N TYR A 131 5.04 -15.21 -12.97
CA TYR A 131 4.43 -13.91 -13.22
C TYR A 131 3.02 -13.83 -12.64
N SER A 132 2.21 -14.85 -12.90
CA SER A 132 0.83 -14.93 -12.41
C SER A 132 0.79 -14.96 -10.89
N GLY A 133 1.65 -15.76 -10.25
CA GLY A 133 1.77 -15.82 -8.79
C GLY A 133 2.18 -14.48 -8.16
N ASN A 134 3.20 -13.83 -8.73
CA ASN A 134 3.66 -12.52 -8.25
C ASN A 134 2.62 -11.43 -8.46
N LEU A 135 1.92 -11.45 -9.61
CA LEU A 135 0.84 -10.52 -9.89
C LEU A 135 -0.30 -10.69 -8.88
N THR A 136 -0.72 -11.93 -8.58
CA THR A 136 -1.71 -12.22 -7.54
C THR A 136 -1.25 -11.74 -6.17
N ALA A 137 0.02 -11.94 -5.81
CA ALA A 137 0.57 -11.44 -4.55
C ALA A 137 0.54 -9.90 -4.48
N CYS A 138 0.91 -9.20 -5.55
CA CYS A 138 0.86 -7.74 -5.63
C CYS A 138 -0.57 -7.19 -5.56
N LEU A 139 -1.55 -7.89 -6.17
CA LEU A 139 -2.96 -7.50 -6.14
C LEU A 139 -3.63 -7.79 -4.80
N ALA A 140 -3.21 -8.87 -4.12
CA ALA A 140 -3.73 -9.22 -2.80
C ALA A 140 -3.26 -8.23 -1.72
N VAL A 141 -2.03 -7.73 -1.83
CA VAL A 141 -1.47 -6.77 -0.86
C VAL A 141 -1.82 -5.36 -1.28
N SER A 142 -2.93 -4.84 -0.75
CA SER A 142 -3.16 -3.40 -0.70
C SER A 142 -2.24 -2.79 0.37
N ASN A 143 -1.07 -2.30 -0.04
CA ASN A 143 -0.24 -1.50 0.85
C ASN A 143 -0.97 -0.18 1.13
N LEU A 144 -1.67 -0.15 2.27
CA LEU A 144 -2.04 1.10 2.92
C LEU A 144 -0.73 1.71 3.41
N ASN A 145 -0.08 2.51 2.56
CA ASN A 145 0.98 3.40 3.03
C ASN A 145 0.34 4.35 4.04
N THR A 146 0.47 4.01 5.32
CA THR A 146 0.09 4.89 6.42
C THR A 146 1.08 6.06 6.40
N PRO A 147 0.64 7.30 6.16
CA PRO A 147 1.55 8.43 5.96
C PRO A 147 2.36 8.77 7.22
N PHE A 148 1.94 8.28 8.39
CA PHE A 148 2.60 8.47 9.67
C PHE A 148 2.36 7.23 10.54
N THR A 149 3.36 6.85 11.34
CA THR A 149 3.24 5.77 12.33
C THR A 149 3.41 6.27 13.75
N THR A 150 4.16 7.38 13.91
CA THR A 150 4.50 7.95 15.21
C THR A 150 3.98 9.38 15.35
N PHE A 151 3.75 9.83 16.59
CA PHE A 151 3.44 11.23 16.90
C PHE A 151 4.54 12.21 16.46
N ALA A 152 5.80 11.77 16.43
CA ALA A 152 6.91 12.57 15.91
C ALA A 152 6.77 12.80 14.40
N ASP A 153 6.42 11.78 13.61
CA ASP A 153 6.20 11.89 12.16
C ASP A 153 5.11 12.91 11.84
N LEU A 154 4.07 12.97 12.67
CA LEU A 154 3.00 13.96 12.55
C LEU A 154 3.51 15.41 12.66
N THR A 155 4.55 15.66 13.46
CA THR A 155 5.12 17.02 13.57
C THR A 155 5.93 17.43 12.34
N GLN A 156 6.43 16.47 11.56
CA GLN A 156 7.26 16.73 10.38
C GLN A 156 6.43 16.95 9.11
N GLN A 157 5.27 16.29 9.00
CA GLN A 157 4.36 16.48 7.86
C GLN A 157 3.62 17.83 7.96
N ASN A 158 3.33 18.46 6.82
CA ASN A 158 2.51 19.68 6.74
C ASN A 158 1.26 19.50 5.85
N GLU A 159 1.01 18.30 5.36
CA GLU A 159 -0.08 18.00 4.40
C GLU A 159 -1.42 17.77 5.12
N TYR A 160 -1.40 17.16 6.30
CA TYR A 160 -2.59 16.82 7.07
C TYR A 160 -2.81 17.85 8.19
N GLN A 161 -3.95 18.54 8.10
CA GLN A 161 -4.43 19.40 9.17
C GLN A 161 -4.89 18.56 10.35
N MET A 162 -4.38 18.89 11.52
CA MET A 162 -4.73 18.23 12.78
C MET A 162 -5.89 18.95 13.45
N GLY A 163 -6.73 18.19 14.14
CA GLY A 163 -7.82 18.72 14.96
C GLY A 163 -8.15 17.79 16.11
N MET A 164 -8.91 18.31 17.06
CA MET A 164 -9.36 17.56 18.22
C MET A 164 -10.72 18.06 18.67
N ILE A 165 -11.45 17.23 19.42
CA ILE A 165 -12.73 17.63 19.99
C ILE A 165 -12.45 18.64 21.11
N GLY A 166 -13.04 19.83 21.01
CA GLY A 166 -12.95 20.87 22.04
C GLY A 166 -13.63 20.46 23.34
N GLY A 167 -13.11 20.92 24.48
CA GLY A 167 -13.54 20.53 25.82
C GLY A 167 -13.18 19.10 26.23
N SER A 168 -12.39 18.40 25.43
CA SER A 168 -11.93 17.04 25.73
C SER A 168 -10.67 17.04 26.61
N VAL A 169 -10.38 15.89 27.23
CA VAL A 169 -9.12 15.70 27.98
C VAL A 169 -7.88 15.83 27.10
N ASN A 170 -8.03 15.64 25.79
CA ASN A 170 -6.93 15.84 24.85
C ASN A 170 -6.59 17.33 24.71
N GLU A 171 -7.56 18.23 24.81
CA GLU A 171 -7.30 19.67 24.76
C GLU A 171 -6.40 20.11 25.92
N SER A 172 -6.70 19.68 27.15
CA SER A 172 -5.83 19.98 28.29
C SER A 172 -4.45 19.32 28.15
N LEU A 173 -4.38 18.10 27.60
CA LEU A 173 -3.10 17.43 27.37
C LEU A 173 -2.21 18.15 26.35
N PHE A 174 -2.77 18.54 25.21
CA PHE A 174 -2.02 19.22 24.14
C PHE A 174 -1.81 20.71 24.42
N GLY A 175 -2.63 21.33 25.27
CA GLY A 175 -2.51 22.71 25.71
C GLY A 175 -1.51 22.92 26.85
N GLU A 176 -1.55 22.05 27.87
CA GLU A 176 -0.64 22.13 29.04
C GLU A 176 0.64 21.28 28.87
N GLY A 177 0.66 20.37 27.90
CA GLY A 177 1.79 19.47 27.67
C GLY A 177 3.07 20.19 27.23
N GLU A 178 4.12 20.13 28.05
CA GLU A 178 5.42 20.73 27.72
C GLU A 178 6.34 19.80 26.90
N LEU A 179 6.04 18.50 26.87
CA LEU A 179 6.85 17.48 26.21
C LEU A 179 6.63 17.48 24.68
N GLU A 180 7.72 17.41 23.93
CA GLU A 180 7.66 17.08 22.50
C GLU A 180 7.33 15.59 22.32
N PRO A 181 6.50 15.20 21.34
CA PRO A 181 5.92 15.99 20.24
C PRO A 181 4.58 16.69 20.55
N TYR A 182 4.02 16.51 21.75
CA TYR A 182 2.68 17.00 22.11
C TYR A 182 2.56 18.53 22.05
N ARG A 183 3.59 19.24 22.52
CA ARG A 183 3.64 20.70 22.51
C ARG A 183 3.57 21.29 21.10
N THR A 184 4.28 20.69 20.14
CA THR A 184 4.25 21.12 18.74
C THR A 184 2.90 20.82 18.09
N ILE A 185 2.32 19.66 18.38
CA ILE A 185 0.99 19.28 17.89
C ILE A 185 -0.07 20.26 18.42
N GLY A 186 -0.06 20.57 19.72
CA GLY A 186 -0.99 21.53 20.33
C GLY A 186 -0.91 22.90 19.66
N ARG A 187 0.31 23.46 19.51
CA ARG A 187 0.52 24.74 18.81
C ARG A 187 -0.03 24.75 17.39
N ARG A 188 0.12 23.65 16.64
CA ARG A 188 -0.43 23.52 15.29
C ARG A 188 -1.96 23.48 15.27
N ILE A 189 -2.58 22.78 16.22
CA ILE A 189 -4.04 22.72 16.33
C ILE A 189 -4.61 24.10 16.65
N TYR A 190 -4.04 24.82 17.63
CA TYR A 190 -4.47 26.19 17.96
C TYR A 190 -4.19 27.20 16.85
N ALA A 191 -3.08 27.05 16.11
CA ALA A 191 -2.83 27.88 14.93
C ALA A 191 -3.86 27.60 13.81
N ALA A 192 -4.25 26.33 13.65
CA ALA A 192 -5.26 25.93 12.68
C ALA A 192 -6.68 26.39 13.06
N GLU A 193 -6.99 26.49 14.36
CA GLU A 193 -8.25 27.03 14.88
C GLU A 193 -8.48 28.47 14.42
N ALA A 194 -7.43 29.30 14.39
CA ALA A 194 -7.51 30.69 13.92
C ALA A 194 -7.94 30.79 12.44
N THR A 195 -7.69 29.75 11.65
CA THR A 195 -8.08 29.68 10.23
C THR A 195 -9.43 28.97 10.06
N ASP A 196 -9.68 27.92 10.84
CA ASP A 196 -10.88 27.10 10.78
C ASP A 196 -11.34 26.72 12.20
N PRO A 197 -12.44 27.33 12.71
CA PRO A 197 -12.94 27.05 14.04
C PRO A 197 -13.54 25.64 14.19
N SER A 198 -13.79 24.92 13.08
CA SER A 198 -14.30 23.54 13.16
C SER A 198 -13.26 22.55 13.71
N VAL A 199 -11.97 22.91 13.67
CA VAL A 199 -10.83 22.12 14.16
C VAL A 199 -10.91 21.80 15.65
N LEU A 200 -11.56 22.67 16.43
CA LEU A 200 -11.78 22.55 17.87
C LEU A 200 -13.26 22.51 18.24
N SER A 201 -14.13 22.15 17.28
CA SER A 201 -15.56 21.99 17.54
C SER A 201 -15.81 20.97 18.66
N ARG A 202 -16.76 21.28 19.54
CA ARG A 202 -17.25 20.34 20.56
C ARG A 202 -18.14 19.24 19.96
N ASP A 203 -18.70 19.49 18.79
CA ASP A 203 -19.56 18.53 18.11
C ASP A 203 -18.73 17.51 17.33
N VAL A 204 -18.87 16.24 17.71
CA VAL A 204 -18.21 15.10 17.06
C VAL A 204 -18.65 14.99 15.59
N ALA A 205 -19.90 15.32 15.27
CA ALA A 205 -20.41 15.23 13.90
C ALA A 205 -19.73 16.22 12.96
N ALA A 206 -19.22 17.34 13.47
CA ALA A 206 -18.43 18.29 12.69
C ALA A 206 -17.09 17.69 12.24
N HIS A 207 -16.44 16.91 13.10
CA HIS A 207 -15.15 16.24 12.80
C HIS A 207 -15.29 15.09 11.81
N LEU A 208 -16.43 14.38 11.80
CA LEU A 208 -16.67 13.25 10.90
C LEU A 208 -17.03 13.65 9.46
N LYS A 209 -17.49 14.89 9.24
CA LYS A 209 -17.89 15.39 7.91
C LYS A 209 -16.71 15.86 7.06
N ARG A 210 -15.49 15.83 7.61
CA ARG A 210 -14.23 16.29 6.99
C ARG A 210 -13.54 15.16 6.23
#